data_AF-A0A7C5NJ52-F1
#
_entry.id   AF-A0A7C5NJ52-F1
#
_cell.length_a   1.000
_cell.length_b   1.000
_cell.length_c   1.000
_cell.angle_alpha   90.00
_cell.angle_beta   90.00
_cell.angle_gamma   90.00
#
_symmetry.space_group_name_H-M   'P 1'
#
loop_
_entity.id
_entity.type
_entity.pdbx_description
1 polymer ?
#
loop_
_entity_poly.entity_id
_entity_poly.type
_entity_poly.pdbx_seq_one_letter_code
_entity_poly.pdbx_strand_id
1 'polypeptide(L)'
;MKKNITISVILFLIFFVNNKFFANTPEQIFCPDNITISCCQDYNNLEITGDPADNNPQFNYFTKVDSLFIDACRIGYVKRIWTGHNLLGQYSCTQIITMERNDEFTGNIQWPPDWAGQCGDEIPFTEPQYDIGFCDQIAHTFKDDTFRFTPNACVKILRNWRVIDWCIYQPNSGSQNGIWEHTQTLMITDQKAPQIAECKDRTIKAMNFNCSANFTLHKEAEDQNCGLNSPLKWVFELDINNDWQIDTTGTIDAQQADLELINIPTGTHKIKWKVFDGCANVSTCMETIKVVDGKAPTPICYLSTTQNLVSGDDSLVFPAKNFIKDAYDNCTSKEDLIFSYSSDPKDSVKTFTCWDLGFQFFRIFAIDEAGNSDFAYVLTRVMSNEPCSNYPLIQGTVTDLTGHPLQNMNIGLLGNGRTYIVDKTNSNGKFSFIYRESDIPVSLTLVNGNNSTPKINVEDLKKLVNYLLGKEDFNEYEKFAADLNNDGRISMNDIIMLKNILTGKQ
;
A
#
# COMPACT_ATOMS: atom_id res chain seq x y z
N MET A 1 -105.30 50.10 47.16
CA MET A 1 -106.66 50.35 47.72
C MET A 1 -107.09 49.13 48.54
N LYS A 2 -108.17 49.27 49.35
CA LYS A 2 -109.14 48.27 49.87
C LYS A 2 -108.92 46.77 49.49
N LYS A 3 -109.18 45.76 50.34
CA LYS A 3 -109.69 45.69 51.74
C LYS A 3 -109.51 44.23 52.28
N ASN A 4 -109.61 44.03 53.59
CA ASN A 4 -109.74 42.70 54.22
C ASN A 4 -111.22 42.21 54.26
N ILE A 5 -111.40 40.93 54.65
CA ILE A 5 -112.53 40.30 55.42
C ILE A 5 -113.26 39.11 54.73
N THR A 6 -112.80 37.89 55.10
CA THR A 6 -113.51 36.76 55.76
C THR A 6 -114.97 36.37 55.42
N ILE A 7 -115.20 35.05 55.17
CA ILE A 7 -116.31 34.16 55.63
C ILE A 7 -116.07 32.72 55.02
N SER A 8 -116.40 31.50 55.53
CA SER A 8 -117.04 30.90 56.74
C SER A 8 -118.37 30.14 56.43
N VAL A 9 -118.67 28.86 56.78
CA VAL A 9 -117.96 27.67 57.35
C VAL A 9 -118.75 26.37 56.92
N ILE A 10 -118.72 25.24 57.68
CA ILE A 10 -119.73 24.14 57.84
C ILE A 10 -119.53 22.76 57.12
N LEU A 11 -119.23 21.73 57.95
CA LEU A 11 -119.70 20.31 58.05
C LEU A 11 -119.81 19.35 56.83
N PHE A 12 -119.82 18.01 56.93
CA PHE A 12 -119.27 16.98 57.88
C PHE A 12 -119.68 15.58 57.36
N LEU A 13 -118.85 14.53 57.49
CA LEU A 13 -119.19 13.16 57.98
C LEU A 13 -118.09 12.10 57.69
N ILE A 14 -118.24 10.93 58.28
CA ILE A 14 -117.22 9.92 58.59
C ILE A 14 -117.62 8.55 58.00
N PHE A 15 -116.66 7.73 57.57
CA PHE A 15 -116.67 6.27 57.84
C PHE A 15 -115.24 5.67 57.85
N PHE A 16 -115.12 4.39 58.18
CA PHE A 16 -113.97 3.81 58.90
C PHE A 16 -112.88 3.14 58.05
N VAL A 17 -111.63 3.33 58.50
CA VAL A 17 -110.53 2.36 58.63
C VAL A 17 -110.27 1.34 57.51
N ASN A 18 -109.06 1.38 56.96
CA ASN A 18 -108.29 0.14 56.79
C ASN A 18 -106.79 0.37 56.98
N ASN A 19 -106.14 -0.48 57.78
CA ASN A 19 -104.72 -0.35 58.13
C ASN A 19 -103.86 -1.19 57.18
N LYS A 20 -102.99 -0.56 56.39
CA LYS A 20 -101.84 -1.24 55.75
C LYS A 20 -100.61 -0.36 55.74
N PHE A 21 -99.59 -0.82 56.47
CA PHE A 21 -98.16 -0.63 56.28
C PHE A 21 -97.72 0.56 55.41
N PHE A 22 -97.05 1.52 56.05
CA PHE A 22 -95.92 2.19 55.39
C PHE A 22 -94.96 1.10 54.89
N ALA A 23 -94.60 1.16 53.61
CA ALA A 23 -93.47 0.39 53.12
C ALA A 23 -92.20 1.02 53.68
N ASN A 24 -91.41 0.26 54.45
CA ASN A 24 -90.03 0.65 54.69
C ASN A 24 -89.33 0.70 53.32
N THR A 25 -88.94 1.89 52.88
CA THR A 25 -87.81 2.02 51.97
C THR A 25 -86.62 1.32 52.65
N PRO A 26 -85.89 0.42 51.96
CA PRO A 26 -84.70 -0.17 52.56
C PRO A 26 -83.72 0.94 52.94
N GLU A 27 -83.07 0.81 54.09
CA GLU A 27 -82.12 1.80 54.62
C GLU A 27 -80.84 1.84 53.77
N GLN A 28 -80.93 2.52 52.63
CA GLN A 28 -79.87 2.58 51.65
C GLN A 28 -78.82 3.60 52.06
N ILE A 29 -77.55 3.19 52.01
CA ILE A 29 -76.41 4.11 52.04
C ILE A 29 -76.37 4.88 50.71
N PHE A 30 -76.37 6.21 50.79
CA PHE A 30 -76.08 7.06 49.65
C PHE A 30 -74.57 7.12 49.46
N CYS A 31 -74.09 6.82 48.25
CA CYS A 31 -72.69 7.04 47.90
C CYS A 31 -72.49 8.50 47.47
N PRO A 32 -71.25 9.02 47.56
CA PRO A 32 -70.87 10.19 46.78
C PRO A 32 -71.03 9.89 45.28
N ASP A 33 -71.27 10.92 44.48
CA ASP A 33 -71.36 10.78 43.03
C ASP A 33 -70.06 10.24 42.42
N ASN A 34 -70.19 9.62 41.24
CA ASN A 34 -69.04 9.26 40.42
C ASN A 34 -68.35 10.55 39.94
N ILE A 35 -67.03 10.60 40.03
CA ILE A 35 -66.25 11.81 39.76
C ILE A 35 -65.05 11.49 38.86
N THR A 36 -64.79 12.32 37.86
CA THR A 36 -63.50 12.36 37.15
C THR A 36 -62.57 13.33 37.87
N ILE A 37 -61.37 12.88 38.20
CA ILE A 37 -60.28 13.70 38.73
C ILE A 37 -59.03 13.56 37.84
N SER A 38 -58.15 14.56 37.89
CA SER A 38 -56.86 14.45 37.21
C SER A 38 -56.03 13.31 37.81
N CYS A 39 -55.29 12.59 36.97
CA CYS A 39 -54.31 11.58 37.34
C CYS A 39 -53.21 12.07 38.32
N CYS A 40 -53.07 13.40 38.51
CA CYS A 40 -52.21 14.02 39.53
C CYS A 40 -52.87 14.28 40.90
N GLN A 41 -54.19 14.09 41.02
CA GLN A 41 -54.93 14.26 42.28
C GLN A 41 -55.02 12.93 43.04
N ASP A 42 -54.90 12.99 44.38
CA ASP A 42 -55.03 11.80 45.22
C ASP A 42 -56.50 11.40 45.38
N TYR A 43 -56.88 10.27 44.77
CA TYR A 43 -58.20 9.66 44.91
C TYR A 43 -58.54 9.29 46.37
N ASN A 44 -57.57 9.23 47.29
CA ASN A 44 -57.84 9.00 48.71
C ASN A 44 -58.38 10.23 49.43
N ASN A 45 -58.14 11.44 48.91
CA ASN A 45 -58.63 12.67 49.53
C ASN A 45 -60.16 12.77 49.39
N LEU A 46 -60.85 12.73 50.52
CA LEU A 46 -62.31 12.80 50.59
C LEU A 46 -62.85 14.23 50.42
N GLU A 47 -62.02 15.27 50.57
CA GLU A 47 -62.38 16.65 50.20
C GLU A 47 -62.52 16.81 48.68
N ILE A 48 -61.83 15.97 47.90
CA ILE A 48 -61.91 15.92 46.43
C ILE A 48 -62.94 14.90 45.98
N THR A 49 -62.93 13.70 46.58
CA THR A 49 -63.74 12.55 46.12
C THR A 49 -65.06 12.34 46.87
N GLY A 50 -65.35 13.13 47.91
CA GLY A 50 -66.54 13.03 48.73
C GLY A 50 -66.57 11.83 49.68
N ASP A 51 -67.48 11.88 50.66
CA ASP A 51 -67.79 10.77 51.57
C ASP A 51 -69.32 10.58 51.72
N PRO A 52 -69.79 9.48 52.35
CA PRO A 52 -71.23 9.18 52.43
C PRO A 52 -72.05 10.08 53.38
N ALA A 53 -71.47 11.10 54.01
CA ALA A 53 -72.07 11.72 55.20
C ALA A 53 -73.28 12.64 54.92
N ASP A 54 -73.34 13.29 53.76
CA ASP A 54 -74.27 14.41 53.51
C ASP A 54 -75.77 14.02 53.42
N ASN A 55 -76.10 12.72 53.31
CA ASN A 55 -77.48 12.27 52.99
C ASN A 55 -78.13 11.25 53.94
N ASN A 56 -77.48 10.72 54.98
CA ASN A 56 -78.20 9.90 55.98
C ASN A 56 -77.57 9.83 57.40
N PRO A 57 -78.18 10.46 58.43
CA PRO A 57 -77.72 10.40 59.82
C PRO A 57 -78.07 9.08 60.57
N GLN A 58 -78.58 8.05 59.88
CA GLN A 58 -78.96 6.75 60.49
C GLN A 58 -77.78 5.76 60.66
N PHE A 59 -76.59 6.07 60.13
CA PHE A 59 -75.42 5.19 60.19
C PHE A 59 -74.46 5.59 61.31
N ASN A 60 -73.91 4.60 62.02
CA ASN A 60 -73.03 4.83 63.17
C ASN A 60 -71.58 5.14 62.75
N TYR A 61 -71.11 4.51 61.67
CA TYR A 61 -69.81 4.76 61.03
C TYR A 61 -69.78 4.15 59.62
N PHE A 62 -68.78 4.55 58.83
CA PHE A 62 -68.51 4.04 57.49
C PHE A 62 -67.07 3.51 57.37
N THR A 63 -66.84 2.62 56.41
CA THR A 63 -65.50 2.21 55.94
C THR A 63 -65.45 2.24 54.40
N LYS A 64 -64.27 2.43 53.82
CA LYS A 64 -64.03 2.30 52.37
C LYS A 64 -63.07 1.15 52.06
N VAL A 65 -63.32 0.46 50.95
CA VAL A 65 -62.39 -0.50 50.33
C VAL A 65 -62.25 -0.14 48.85
N ASP A 66 -61.04 0.20 48.43
CA ASP A 66 -60.73 0.66 47.08
C ASP A 66 -60.14 -0.47 46.23
N SER A 67 -60.74 -0.74 45.08
CA SER A 67 -60.19 -1.63 44.05
C SER A 67 -59.64 -0.79 42.90
N LEU A 68 -58.33 -0.89 42.65
CA LEU A 68 -57.65 -0.08 41.63
C LEU A 68 -57.72 -0.76 40.26
N PHE A 69 -58.31 -0.06 39.30
CA PHE A 69 -58.30 -0.39 37.87
C PHE A 69 -57.61 0.74 37.11
N ILE A 70 -56.40 1.07 37.59
CA ILE A 70 -55.53 2.12 37.08
C ILE A 70 -54.34 1.46 36.37
N ASP A 71 -53.95 2.00 35.21
CA ASP A 71 -52.80 1.55 34.45
C ASP A 71 -51.47 2.18 34.92
N ALA A 72 -50.39 1.91 34.18
CA ALA A 72 -49.06 2.46 34.49
C ALA A 72 -48.98 4.00 34.30
N CYS A 73 -49.85 4.56 33.47
CA CYS A 73 -50.00 5.99 33.17
C CYS A 73 -50.82 6.75 34.22
N ARG A 74 -51.30 6.04 35.26
CA ARG A 74 -52.19 6.58 36.31
C ARG A 74 -53.58 6.95 35.79
N ILE A 75 -53.97 6.36 34.65
CA ILE A 75 -55.27 6.55 33.98
C ILE A 75 -56.13 5.31 34.23
N GLY A 76 -57.45 5.48 34.28
CA GLY A 76 -58.41 4.38 34.52
C GLY A 76 -59.43 4.75 35.57
N TYR A 77 -59.70 3.86 36.53
CA TYR A 77 -60.63 4.18 37.63
C TYR A 77 -60.32 3.46 38.94
N VAL A 78 -60.74 4.06 40.05
CA VAL A 78 -60.87 3.42 41.36
C VAL A 78 -62.33 3.06 41.57
N LYS A 79 -62.60 1.77 41.83
CA LYS A 79 -63.90 1.31 42.31
C LYS A 79 -63.87 1.30 43.84
N ARG A 80 -64.42 2.34 44.44
CA ARG A 80 -64.54 2.50 45.89
C ARG A 80 -65.84 1.87 46.38
N ILE A 81 -65.76 0.87 47.25
CA ILE A 81 -66.91 0.30 47.93
C ILE A 81 -67.01 0.93 49.32
N TRP A 82 -68.05 1.73 49.52
CA TRP A 82 -68.40 2.27 50.83
C TRP A 82 -69.29 1.27 51.58
N THR A 83 -69.00 1.05 52.86
CA THR A 83 -69.76 0.17 53.75
C THR A 83 -70.21 0.96 54.97
N GLY A 84 -71.52 1.03 55.21
CA GLY A 84 -72.12 1.66 56.38
C GLY A 84 -72.72 0.62 57.34
N HIS A 85 -72.61 0.88 58.64
CA HIS A 85 -73.18 0.03 59.68
C HIS A 85 -74.20 0.80 60.53
N ASN A 86 -75.39 0.22 60.72
CA ASN A 86 -76.45 0.76 61.56
C ASN A 86 -77.04 -0.33 62.49
N LEU A 87 -78.20 -0.07 63.11
CA LEU A 87 -78.84 -1.01 64.04
C LEU A 87 -79.57 -2.17 63.37
N LEU A 88 -79.83 -2.11 62.05
CA LEU A 88 -80.51 -3.18 61.30
C LEU A 88 -79.53 -4.05 60.50
N GLY A 89 -78.36 -3.54 60.11
CA GLY A 89 -77.35 -4.34 59.43
C GLY A 89 -76.17 -3.56 58.85
N GLN A 90 -75.52 -4.21 57.88
CA GLN A 90 -74.43 -3.68 57.07
C GLN A 90 -74.97 -3.43 55.65
N TYR A 91 -74.76 -2.22 55.14
CA TYR A 91 -75.19 -1.80 53.81
C TYR A 91 -73.98 -1.29 53.03
N SER A 92 -73.99 -1.45 51.70
CA SER A 92 -72.89 -0.98 50.86
C SER A 92 -73.38 -0.33 49.56
N CYS A 93 -72.55 0.57 49.03
CA CYS A 93 -72.72 1.17 47.72
C CYS A 93 -71.34 1.26 47.02
N THR A 94 -71.34 1.61 45.74
CA THR A 94 -70.12 1.77 44.95
C THR A 94 -70.05 3.18 44.38
N GLN A 95 -68.89 3.80 44.50
CA GLN A 95 -68.47 4.98 43.78
C GLN A 95 -67.39 4.59 42.76
N ILE A 96 -67.42 5.22 41.58
CA ILE A 96 -66.36 5.15 40.58
C ILE A 96 -65.67 6.52 40.53
N ILE A 97 -64.37 6.52 40.80
CA ILE A 97 -63.50 7.69 40.67
C ILE A 97 -62.66 7.46 39.42
N THR A 98 -62.96 8.16 38.33
CA THR A 98 -62.20 8.08 37.07
C THR A 98 -60.94 8.92 37.19
N MET A 99 -59.80 8.36 36.78
CA MET A 99 -58.52 9.06 36.69
C MET A 99 -58.26 9.38 35.23
N GLU A 100 -58.28 10.67 34.87
CA GLU A 100 -58.06 11.14 33.49
C GLU A 100 -56.79 12.02 33.41
N ARG A 101 -56.17 12.09 32.23
CA ARG A 101 -55.04 12.99 31.99
C ARG A 101 -55.56 14.37 31.57
N ASN A 102 -55.20 15.39 32.35
CA ASN A 102 -55.56 16.79 32.06
C ASN A 102 -54.43 17.60 31.42
N ASP A 103 -53.18 17.17 31.58
CA ASP A 103 -51.97 17.80 31.01
C ASP A 103 -51.19 16.76 30.18
N GLU A 104 -50.80 17.11 28.94
CA GLU A 104 -49.96 16.28 28.06
C GLU A 104 -48.53 16.83 28.00
N PHE A 105 -47.52 15.96 28.01
CA PHE A 105 -46.14 16.36 27.76
C PHE A 105 -45.97 16.93 26.35
N THR A 106 -45.67 18.23 26.25
CA THR A 106 -45.67 18.97 24.98
C THR A 106 -44.42 18.78 24.10
N GLY A 107 -43.42 18.04 24.59
CA GLY A 107 -42.13 17.89 23.89
C GLY A 107 -41.15 19.04 24.14
N ASN A 108 -41.21 19.68 25.31
CA ASN A 108 -40.30 20.74 25.78
C ASN A 108 -38.88 20.21 26.11
N ILE A 109 -38.30 19.45 25.19
CA ILE A 109 -37.03 18.74 25.33
C ILE A 109 -35.87 19.67 24.98
N GLN A 110 -34.93 19.83 25.91
CA GLN A 110 -33.61 20.39 25.63
C GLN A 110 -32.73 19.28 25.07
N TRP A 111 -32.54 19.29 23.75
CA TRP A 111 -31.73 18.29 23.05
C TRP A 111 -30.22 18.50 23.29
N PRO A 112 -29.43 17.42 23.32
CA PRO A 112 -27.97 17.51 23.34
C PRO A 112 -27.43 18.29 22.14
N PRO A 113 -26.58 19.31 22.34
CA PRO A 113 -26.12 20.19 21.26
C PRO A 113 -25.16 19.48 20.31
N ASP A 114 -25.11 19.94 19.05
CA ASP A 114 -24.08 19.56 18.09
C ASP A 114 -22.67 19.83 18.64
N TRP A 115 -21.71 18.98 18.28
CA TRP A 115 -20.31 19.08 18.72
C TRP A 115 -19.35 18.96 17.54
N ALA A 116 -18.29 19.77 17.56
CA ALA A 116 -17.13 19.62 16.71
C ALA A 116 -15.86 19.82 17.54
N GLY A 117 -14.87 18.96 17.33
CA GLY A 117 -13.60 19.01 18.06
C GLY A 117 -12.46 18.39 17.28
N GLN A 118 -11.27 18.44 17.87
CA GLN A 118 -10.06 17.84 17.31
C GLN A 118 -9.94 16.37 17.69
N CYS A 119 -9.15 15.65 16.90
CA CYS A 119 -8.77 14.28 17.19
C CYS A 119 -8.02 14.14 18.52
N GLY A 120 -8.64 13.46 19.49
CA GLY A 120 -8.14 13.28 20.85
C GLY A 120 -8.97 13.99 21.92
N ASP A 121 -9.87 14.90 21.53
CA ASP A 121 -10.83 15.52 22.44
C ASP A 121 -11.86 14.48 22.91
N GLU A 122 -12.26 14.54 24.19
CA GLU A 122 -13.38 13.76 24.71
C GLU A 122 -14.71 14.30 24.15
N ILE A 123 -15.46 13.45 23.44
CA ILE A 123 -16.79 13.80 22.93
C ILE A 123 -17.74 13.92 24.13
N PRO A 124 -18.36 15.09 24.38
CA PRO A 124 -19.20 15.29 25.57
C PRO A 124 -20.50 14.47 25.47
N PHE A 125 -20.65 13.50 26.37
CA PHE A 125 -21.92 12.79 26.52
C PHE A 125 -22.90 13.63 27.33
N THR A 126 -24.01 14.00 26.71
CA THR A 126 -25.15 14.68 27.33
C THR A 126 -26.44 14.03 26.85
N GLU A 127 -27.40 13.86 27.75
CA GLU A 127 -28.70 13.24 27.47
C GLU A 127 -29.80 14.32 27.31
N PRO A 128 -30.88 14.07 26.56
CA PRO A 128 -31.99 15.01 26.44
C PRO A 128 -32.60 15.33 27.81
N GLN A 129 -32.69 16.62 28.14
CA GLN A 129 -33.27 17.07 29.41
C GLN A 129 -34.73 17.52 29.19
N TYR A 130 -35.63 17.10 30.06
CA TYR A 130 -37.06 17.41 29.96
C TYR A 130 -37.74 17.32 31.33
N ASP A 131 -38.70 18.19 31.58
CA ASP A 131 -39.56 18.13 32.78
C ASP A 131 -40.70 17.14 32.55
N ILE A 132 -40.84 16.13 33.43
CA ILE A 132 -41.89 15.12 33.33
C ILE A 132 -43.13 15.50 34.14
N GLY A 133 -44.33 15.33 33.57
CA GLY A 133 -45.58 15.42 34.30
C GLY A 133 -45.84 14.18 35.17
N PHE A 134 -46.78 14.30 36.10
CA PHE A 134 -47.06 13.24 37.08
C PHE A 134 -47.62 11.94 36.47
N CYS A 135 -48.13 12.02 35.24
CA CYS A 135 -48.85 10.94 34.55
C CYS A 135 -48.16 10.50 33.24
N ASP A 136 -46.92 10.97 33.01
CA ASP A 136 -46.16 10.66 31.81
C ASP A 136 -45.20 9.50 32.07
N GLN A 137 -44.99 8.64 31.07
CA GLN A 137 -43.97 7.59 31.09
C GLN A 137 -42.96 7.84 29.97
N ILE A 138 -42.17 8.89 30.18
CA ILE A 138 -41.17 9.34 29.21
C ILE A 138 -39.90 8.48 29.35
N ALA A 139 -39.54 7.80 28.27
CA ALA A 139 -38.28 7.10 28.09
C ALA A 139 -37.56 7.65 26.85
N HIS A 140 -36.22 7.58 26.83
CA HIS A 140 -35.44 7.98 25.68
C HIS A 140 -34.37 6.94 25.30
N THR A 141 -33.88 7.04 24.07
CA THR A 141 -32.81 6.19 23.52
C THR A 141 -32.09 6.92 22.39
N PHE A 142 -30.96 6.39 21.92
CA PHE A 142 -30.26 6.89 20.74
C PHE A 142 -29.67 5.78 19.88
N LYS A 143 -29.40 6.10 18.61
CA LYS A 143 -28.62 5.27 17.69
C LYS A 143 -27.60 6.13 16.93
N ASP A 144 -26.34 5.71 16.97
CA ASP A 144 -25.24 6.38 16.27
C ASP A 144 -25.02 5.75 14.88
N ASP A 145 -25.12 6.56 13.83
CA ASP A 145 -24.70 6.22 12.47
C ASP A 145 -23.39 6.92 12.14
N THR A 146 -22.33 6.15 11.87
CA THR A 146 -20.95 6.66 11.72
C THR A 146 -20.50 6.67 10.26
N PHE A 147 -20.08 7.85 9.79
CA PHE A 147 -19.57 8.09 8.44
C PHE A 147 -18.09 8.48 8.50
N ARG A 148 -17.30 8.02 7.53
CA ARG A 148 -15.86 8.31 7.39
C ARG A 148 -15.60 8.90 6.00
N PHE A 149 -14.49 9.64 5.82
CA PHE A 149 -14.15 10.31 4.56
C PHE A 149 -15.24 11.30 4.09
N THR A 150 -15.82 12.02 5.05
CA THR A 150 -16.85 13.04 4.79
C THR A 150 -16.19 14.40 4.52
N PRO A 151 -16.71 15.23 3.60
CA PRO A 151 -16.19 16.58 3.41
C PRO A 151 -16.16 17.37 4.73
N ASN A 152 -14.99 17.95 5.04
CA ASN A 152 -14.69 18.74 6.24
C ASN A 152 -14.66 17.97 7.58
N ALA A 153 -14.66 16.62 7.58
CA ALA A 153 -14.55 15.84 8.83
C ALA A 153 -13.96 14.43 8.63
N CYS A 154 -13.02 14.06 9.51
CA CYS A 154 -12.43 12.72 9.56
C CYS A 154 -13.49 11.64 9.79
N VAL A 155 -14.38 11.93 10.75
CA VAL A 155 -15.51 11.08 11.13
C VAL A 155 -16.69 12.00 11.46
N LYS A 156 -17.86 11.72 10.88
CA LYS A 156 -19.12 12.34 11.26
C LYS A 156 -20.03 11.27 11.85
N ILE A 157 -20.45 11.46 13.10
CA ILE A 157 -21.43 10.60 13.76
C ILE A 157 -22.76 11.37 13.80
N LEU A 158 -23.81 10.72 13.31
CA LEU A 158 -25.19 11.20 13.44
C LEU A 158 -25.84 10.42 14.58
N ARG A 159 -25.99 11.05 15.74
CA ARG A 159 -26.67 10.48 16.90
C ARG A 159 -28.15 10.79 16.82
N ASN A 160 -28.92 9.80 16.41
CA ASN A 160 -30.37 9.89 16.29
C ASN A 160 -31.00 9.59 17.66
N TRP A 161 -31.32 10.64 18.41
CA TRP A 161 -32.07 10.57 19.66
C TRP A 161 -33.57 10.37 19.38
N ARG A 162 -34.22 9.62 20.26
CA ARG A 162 -35.67 9.39 20.26
C ARG A 162 -36.20 9.39 21.69
N VAL A 163 -37.17 10.26 21.96
CA VAL A 163 -37.92 10.36 23.22
C VAL A 163 -39.34 9.86 22.94
N ILE A 164 -39.90 9.06 23.85
CA ILE A 164 -41.25 8.49 23.77
C ILE A 164 -41.94 8.71 25.11
N ASP A 165 -43.15 9.28 25.12
CA ASP A 165 -44.10 9.07 26.21
C ASP A 165 -44.98 7.84 25.88
N TRP A 166 -44.79 6.76 26.62
CA TRP A 166 -45.57 5.52 26.45
C TRP A 166 -47.05 5.67 26.78
N CYS A 167 -47.44 6.78 27.41
CA CYS A 167 -48.82 7.10 27.76
C CYS A 167 -49.56 7.91 26.68
N ILE A 168 -48.89 8.30 25.59
CA ILE A 168 -49.51 8.90 24.40
C ILE A 168 -49.18 8.06 23.15
N TYR A 169 -47.96 7.56 23.04
CA TYR A 169 -47.49 6.85 21.85
C TYR A 169 -48.16 5.49 21.64
N GLN A 170 -48.89 5.36 20.53
CA GLN A 170 -49.55 4.10 20.13
C GLN A 170 -48.79 3.43 18.98
N PRO A 171 -48.07 2.31 19.21
CA PRO A 171 -47.35 1.59 18.16
C PRO A 171 -48.26 1.18 17.00
N ASN A 172 -47.77 1.33 15.77
CA ASN A 172 -48.47 0.98 14.53
C ASN A 172 -49.78 1.75 14.24
N SER A 173 -50.11 2.78 15.02
CA SER A 173 -51.29 3.65 14.78
C SER A 173 -51.16 4.56 13.54
N GLY A 174 -49.93 4.80 13.08
CA GLY A 174 -49.62 5.84 12.10
C GLY A 174 -49.51 7.25 12.67
N SER A 175 -49.75 7.44 13.98
CA SER A 175 -49.60 8.72 14.67
C SER A 175 -48.13 8.97 15.07
N GLN A 176 -47.77 10.26 15.13
CA GLN A 176 -46.51 10.75 15.71
C GLN A 176 -46.71 11.41 17.10
N ASN A 177 -47.91 11.33 17.67
CA ASN A 177 -48.15 11.82 19.03
C ASN A 177 -47.36 10.96 20.05
N GLY A 178 -46.78 11.60 21.06
CA GLY A 178 -46.02 10.90 22.11
C GLY A 178 -44.62 10.45 21.69
N ILE A 179 -44.12 10.87 20.53
CA ILE A 179 -42.76 10.59 20.06
C ILE A 179 -42.10 11.87 19.52
N TRP A 180 -40.84 12.08 19.90
CA TRP A 180 -40.01 13.17 19.41
C TRP A 180 -38.63 12.63 19.03
N GLU A 181 -38.12 13.02 17.86
CA GLU A 181 -36.85 12.52 17.30
C GLU A 181 -35.93 13.70 16.94
N HIS A 182 -34.62 13.55 17.14
CA HIS A 182 -33.63 14.59 16.88
C HIS A 182 -32.27 14.00 16.50
N THR A 183 -31.65 14.50 15.43
CA THR A 183 -30.31 14.06 15.00
C THR A 183 -29.25 15.05 15.44
N GLN A 184 -28.53 14.71 16.51
CA GLN A 184 -27.33 15.44 16.96
C GLN A 184 -26.15 15.08 16.03
N THR A 185 -25.43 16.09 15.55
CA THR A 185 -24.19 15.94 14.77
C THR A 185 -22.97 16.02 15.69
N LEU A 186 -22.12 14.99 15.65
CA LEU A 186 -20.82 14.95 16.31
C LEU A 186 -19.73 14.83 15.24
N MET A 187 -18.78 15.77 15.22
CA MET A 187 -17.84 15.96 14.11
C MET A 187 -16.39 15.94 14.60
N ILE A 188 -15.66 14.88 14.25
CA ILE A 188 -14.22 14.77 14.54
C ILE A 188 -13.47 15.40 13.36
N THR A 189 -12.66 16.42 13.65
CA THR A 189 -11.91 17.19 12.66
C THR A 189 -10.41 17.12 12.89
N ASP A 190 -9.66 17.32 11.82
CA ASP A 190 -8.26 17.70 11.85
C ASP A 190 -8.02 18.76 10.76
N GLN A 191 -6.99 19.58 10.95
CA GLN A 191 -6.60 20.70 10.08
C GLN A 191 -5.13 20.61 9.62
N LYS A 192 -4.40 19.57 10.03
CA LYS A 192 -3.00 19.36 9.65
C LYS A 192 -2.92 18.39 8.48
N ALA A 193 -2.26 18.81 7.40
CA ALA A 193 -2.01 17.90 6.29
C ALA A 193 -0.98 16.81 6.66
N PRO A 194 -1.12 15.58 6.14
CA PRO A 194 -0.12 14.52 6.26
C PRO A 194 1.25 14.98 5.73
N GLN A 195 2.35 14.66 6.42
CA GLN A 195 3.69 15.11 6.05
C GLN A 195 4.37 14.11 5.10
N ILE A 196 4.57 14.48 3.83
CA ILE A 196 5.33 13.68 2.86
C ILE A 196 6.80 13.59 3.31
N ALA A 197 7.34 12.38 3.43
CA ALA A 197 8.67 12.12 3.99
C ALA A 197 9.82 12.57 3.08
N GLU A 198 9.69 12.40 1.75
CA GLU A 198 10.67 12.88 0.78
C GLU A 198 10.02 13.46 -0.48
N CYS A 199 10.46 14.66 -0.87
CA CYS A 199 10.33 15.21 -2.20
C CYS A 199 11.68 15.81 -2.60
N LYS A 200 12.32 15.24 -3.64
CA LYS A 200 13.59 15.73 -4.18
C LYS A 200 13.73 15.32 -5.64
N ASP A 201 14.38 16.15 -6.44
CA ASP A 201 14.68 15.83 -7.83
C ASP A 201 15.54 14.56 -7.94
N ARG A 202 15.32 13.78 -9.02
CA ARG A 202 15.98 12.49 -9.24
C ARG A 202 16.59 12.44 -10.64
N THR A 203 17.82 11.93 -10.75
CA THR A 203 18.45 11.62 -12.06
C THR A 203 18.46 10.11 -12.25
N ILE A 204 17.90 9.63 -13.35
CA ILE A 204 17.77 8.21 -13.70
C ILE A 204 18.53 7.94 -14.98
N LYS A 205 19.21 6.79 -15.09
CA LYS A 205 19.89 6.36 -16.31
C LYS A 205 18.94 5.60 -17.24
N ALA A 206 18.88 6.01 -18.51
CA ALA A 206 18.24 5.27 -19.58
C ALA A 206 19.11 4.06 -19.95
N MET A 207 18.63 2.87 -19.64
CA MET A 207 19.32 1.60 -19.91
C MET A 207 18.62 0.75 -20.98
N ASN A 208 17.40 1.14 -21.38
CA ASN A 208 16.60 0.41 -22.36
C ASN A 208 17.11 0.65 -23.79
N PHE A 209 16.83 -0.30 -24.69
CA PHE A 209 17.27 -0.24 -26.09
C PHE A 209 16.71 0.95 -26.89
N ASN A 210 15.59 1.53 -26.44
CA ASN A 210 14.87 2.64 -27.05
C ASN A 210 15.14 4.01 -26.38
N CYS A 211 16.35 4.22 -25.83
CA CYS A 211 16.73 5.45 -25.11
C CYS A 211 15.75 5.84 -23.98
N SER A 212 15.39 4.88 -23.13
CA SER A 212 14.44 5.09 -22.05
C SER A 212 14.83 4.39 -20.74
N ALA A 213 14.15 4.73 -19.66
CA ALA A 213 14.33 4.14 -18.33
C ALA A 213 13.05 3.45 -17.85
N ASN A 214 13.23 2.35 -17.09
CA ASN A 214 12.22 1.76 -16.22
C ASN A 214 12.68 1.95 -14.78
N PHE A 215 11.80 2.44 -13.90
CA PHE A 215 12.12 2.68 -12.48
C PHE A 215 10.84 2.81 -11.65
N THR A 216 10.94 2.55 -10.35
CA THR A 216 9.82 2.73 -9.41
C THR A 216 10.04 3.98 -8.56
N LEU A 217 8.99 4.78 -8.41
CA LEU A 217 8.93 5.85 -7.43
C LEU A 217 8.21 5.34 -6.19
N HIS A 218 8.94 5.31 -5.07
CA HIS A 218 8.42 5.00 -3.74
C HIS A 218 8.14 6.31 -2.99
N LYS A 219 6.95 6.44 -2.40
CA LYS A 219 6.52 7.58 -1.59
C LYS A 219 5.90 7.14 -0.28
N GLU A 220 6.22 7.90 0.77
CA GLU A 220 5.74 7.69 2.14
C GLU A 220 5.33 9.05 2.72
N ALA A 221 4.35 9.04 3.61
CA ALA A 221 3.94 10.20 4.38
C ALA A 221 3.48 9.77 5.78
N GLU A 222 3.70 10.63 6.77
CA GLU A 222 3.21 10.43 8.13
C GLU A 222 1.99 11.32 8.39
N ASP A 223 0.88 10.71 8.80
CA ASP A 223 -0.19 11.40 9.52
C ASP A 223 -0.13 10.97 10.98
N GLN A 224 0.34 11.87 11.85
CA GLN A 224 0.45 11.63 13.29
C GLN A 224 -0.82 12.04 14.05
N ASN A 225 -1.83 12.56 13.35
CA ASN A 225 -3.08 13.03 13.94
C ASN A 225 -4.06 11.85 14.07
N CYS A 226 -5.03 11.98 14.97
CA CYS A 226 -6.06 10.95 15.23
C CYS A 226 -5.58 9.59 15.75
N GLY A 227 -4.26 9.30 15.81
CA GLY A 227 -3.70 8.08 16.41
C GLY A 227 -4.13 6.77 15.74
N LEU A 228 -4.78 6.89 14.58
CA LEU A 228 -5.18 5.80 13.70
C LEU A 228 -4.29 5.87 12.48
N ASN A 229 -3.96 4.72 11.89
CA ASN A 229 -3.39 4.67 10.54
C ASN A 229 -4.50 5.00 9.51
N SER A 230 -4.96 6.26 9.52
CA SER A 230 -5.90 6.83 8.55
C SER A 230 -5.43 6.45 7.15
N PRO A 231 -6.21 5.71 6.34
CA PRO A 231 -5.72 5.20 5.07
C PRO A 231 -5.49 6.38 4.13
N LEU A 232 -4.21 6.65 3.87
CA LEU A 232 -3.80 7.74 3.00
C LEU A 232 -4.24 7.47 1.56
N LYS A 233 -4.66 8.53 0.88
CA LYS A 233 -5.01 8.50 -0.54
C LYS A 233 -4.02 9.34 -1.31
N TRP A 234 -3.18 8.69 -2.09
CA TRP A 234 -2.25 9.37 -3.00
C TRP A 234 -2.91 9.60 -4.35
N VAL A 235 -2.65 10.77 -4.94
CA VAL A 235 -3.00 11.13 -6.32
C VAL A 235 -1.75 11.72 -6.96
N PHE A 236 -1.40 11.26 -8.16
CA PHE A 236 -0.24 11.79 -8.90
C PHE A 236 -0.65 12.38 -10.25
N GLU A 237 0.10 13.38 -10.68
CA GLU A 237 0.01 14.06 -11.98
C GLU A 237 1.42 14.02 -12.60
N LEU A 238 1.61 13.25 -13.69
CA LEU A 238 2.88 13.08 -14.41
C LEU A 238 2.84 13.89 -15.71
N ASP A 239 3.85 14.74 -15.89
CA ASP A 239 4.14 15.56 -17.07
C ASP A 239 5.46 15.05 -17.68
N ILE A 240 5.36 14.36 -18.82
CA ILE A 240 6.49 13.80 -19.56
C ILE A 240 6.99 14.88 -20.52
N ASN A 241 8.31 15.11 -20.53
CA ASN A 241 8.99 16.18 -21.28
C ASN A 241 8.86 17.58 -20.64
N ASN A 242 8.10 17.73 -19.55
CA ASN A 242 7.97 19.01 -18.82
C ASN A 242 7.38 20.10 -19.75
N ASP A 243 6.34 19.75 -20.51
CA ASP A 243 5.69 20.59 -21.51
C ASP A 243 4.40 21.28 -20.99
N TRP A 244 4.05 21.04 -19.72
CA TRP A 244 2.85 21.50 -19.02
C TRP A 244 1.55 20.77 -19.37
N GLN A 245 1.61 19.67 -20.13
CA GLN A 245 0.52 18.71 -20.25
C GLN A 245 0.69 17.57 -19.24
N ILE A 246 -0.41 16.90 -18.88
CA ILE A 246 -0.40 15.76 -17.95
C ILE A 246 -0.69 14.49 -18.74
N ASP A 247 0.34 13.74 -19.11
CA ASP A 247 0.24 12.48 -19.84
C ASP A 247 -0.48 11.39 -19.02
N THR A 248 -0.33 11.41 -17.70
CA THR A 248 -0.84 10.35 -16.83
C THR A 248 -1.20 10.87 -15.45
N THR A 249 -2.34 10.41 -14.94
CA THR A 249 -2.72 10.57 -13.53
C THR A 249 -3.20 9.23 -12.99
N GLY A 250 -3.01 9.02 -11.69
CA GLY A 250 -3.45 7.81 -11.00
C GLY A 250 -3.77 8.08 -9.54
N THR A 251 -4.30 7.06 -8.87
CA THR A 251 -4.70 7.10 -7.46
C THR A 251 -4.27 5.81 -6.78
N ILE A 252 -3.68 5.92 -5.59
CA ILE A 252 -3.19 4.81 -4.78
C ILE A 252 -3.74 4.99 -3.35
N ASP A 253 -4.73 4.18 -3.00
CA ASP A 253 -5.39 4.18 -1.69
C ASP A 253 -4.62 3.28 -0.69
N ALA A 254 -3.42 3.72 -0.29
CA ALA A 254 -2.52 3.00 0.61
C ALA A 254 -1.59 3.95 1.40
N GLN A 255 -1.03 3.47 2.51
CA GLN A 255 -0.10 4.24 3.36
C GLN A 255 1.18 4.68 2.63
N GLN A 256 1.62 3.87 1.67
CA GLN A 256 2.77 4.14 0.81
C GLN A 256 2.30 4.10 -0.65
N ALA A 257 2.91 4.90 -1.52
CA ALA A 257 2.61 4.93 -2.94
C ALA A 257 3.82 4.47 -3.75
N ASP A 258 3.70 3.29 -4.34
CA ASP A 258 4.64 2.72 -5.30
C ASP A 258 4.09 2.92 -6.71
N LEU A 259 4.85 3.62 -7.55
CA LEU A 259 4.52 3.86 -8.96
C LEU A 259 5.66 3.36 -9.86
N GLU A 260 5.42 2.23 -10.52
CA GLU A 260 6.29 1.75 -11.60
C GLU A 260 6.11 2.62 -12.84
N LEU A 261 7.21 3.17 -13.35
CA LEU A 261 7.27 3.94 -14.59
C LEU A 261 8.12 3.18 -15.60
N ILE A 262 7.57 2.97 -16.79
CA ILE A 262 8.11 2.09 -17.83
C ILE A 262 8.28 2.88 -19.13
N ASN A 263 9.41 2.72 -19.82
CA ASN A 263 9.76 3.42 -21.05
C ASN A 263 9.73 4.96 -20.96
N ILE A 264 10.08 5.56 -19.82
CA ILE A 264 10.22 7.03 -19.74
C ILE A 264 11.44 7.45 -20.59
N PRO A 265 11.25 8.27 -21.64
CA PRO A 265 12.33 8.64 -22.56
C PRO A 265 13.38 9.53 -21.87
N THR A 266 14.55 9.70 -22.48
CA THR A 266 15.52 10.72 -22.03
C THR A 266 14.94 12.13 -22.13
N GLY A 267 15.24 12.96 -21.12
CA GLY A 267 14.68 14.30 -21.02
C GLY A 267 14.57 14.81 -19.58
N THR A 268 13.62 15.71 -19.38
CA THR A 268 13.22 16.23 -18.07
C THR A 268 11.71 16.10 -17.97
N HIS A 269 11.22 15.56 -16.86
CA HIS A 269 9.82 15.25 -16.61
C HIS A 269 9.50 15.79 -15.21
N LYS A 270 8.21 16.02 -14.91
CA LYS A 270 7.76 16.36 -13.57
C LYS A 270 6.74 15.35 -13.10
N ILE A 271 6.80 14.99 -11.83
CA ILE A 271 5.68 14.35 -11.16
C ILE A 271 5.28 15.18 -9.94
N LYS A 272 3.98 15.41 -9.84
CA LYS A 272 3.34 16.13 -8.75
C LYS A 272 2.50 15.15 -7.96
N TRP A 273 2.86 14.98 -6.69
CA TRP A 273 2.14 14.13 -5.76
C TRP A 273 1.22 14.97 -4.89
N LYS A 274 0.03 14.45 -4.63
CA LYS A 274 -0.89 14.88 -3.57
C LYS A 274 -1.12 13.68 -2.68
N VAL A 275 -1.10 13.87 -1.36
CA VAL A 275 -1.56 12.87 -0.41
C VAL A 275 -2.62 13.48 0.50
N PHE A 276 -3.75 12.78 0.58
CA PHE A 276 -4.91 13.14 1.40
C PHE A 276 -4.98 12.19 2.60
N ASP A 277 -5.35 12.74 3.75
CA ASP A 277 -5.70 11.97 4.95
C ASP A 277 -7.17 11.51 4.94
N GLY A 278 -7.63 10.91 6.04
CA GLY A 278 -9.04 10.53 6.24
C GLY A 278 -9.99 11.72 6.48
N CYS A 279 -9.45 12.93 6.68
CA CYS A 279 -10.13 14.18 7.01
C CYS A 279 -10.27 15.14 5.81
N ALA A 280 -9.67 14.77 4.67
CA ALA A 280 -9.49 15.55 3.46
C ALA A 280 -8.51 16.75 3.55
N ASN A 281 -7.62 16.79 4.55
CA ASN A 281 -6.42 17.65 4.46
C ASN A 281 -5.48 17.08 3.39
N VAL A 282 -4.72 17.95 2.73
CA VAL A 282 -3.87 17.57 1.59
C VAL A 282 -2.48 18.19 1.67
N SER A 283 -1.45 17.35 1.55
CA SER A 283 -0.10 17.79 1.23
C SER A 283 0.16 17.60 -0.26
N THR A 284 0.89 18.54 -0.86
CA THR A 284 1.32 18.49 -2.26
C THR A 284 2.82 18.66 -2.35
N CYS A 285 3.49 17.84 -3.17
CA CYS A 285 4.89 18.02 -3.51
C CYS A 285 5.12 17.84 -5.02
N MET A 286 6.23 18.35 -5.55
CA MET A 286 6.58 18.28 -6.97
C MET A 286 8.06 17.99 -7.10
N GLU A 287 8.42 16.96 -7.84
CA GLU A 287 9.80 16.58 -8.10
C GLU A 287 10.09 16.46 -9.59
N THR A 288 11.30 16.88 -9.96
CA THR A 288 11.82 16.83 -11.31
C THR A 288 12.56 15.51 -11.51
N ILE A 289 12.18 14.76 -12.54
CA ILE A 289 12.86 13.55 -12.95
C ILE A 289 13.68 13.90 -14.17
N LYS A 290 15.00 13.76 -14.11
CA LYS A 290 15.88 13.89 -15.26
C LYS A 290 16.31 12.50 -15.72
N VAL A 291 15.80 12.05 -16.86
CA VAL A 291 16.27 10.80 -17.49
C VAL A 291 17.43 11.17 -18.41
N VAL A 292 18.62 10.69 -18.10
CA VAL A 292 19.83 10.89 -18.89
C VAL A 292 20.26 9.57 -19.52
N ASP A 293 20.93 9.61 -20.67
CA ASP A 293 21.60 8.41 -21.15
C ASP A 293 22.65 7.93 -20.14
N GLY A 294 22.82 6.63 -20.07
CA GLY A 294 23.63 5.98 -19.05
C GLY A 294 24.12 4.58 -19.39
N LYS A 295 23.79 4.08 -20.58
CA LYS A 295 24.31 2.84 -21.15
C LYS A 295 25.46 3.19 -22.08
N ALA A 296 26.44 2.29 -22.20
CA ALA A 296 27.62 2.52 -23.03
C ALA A 296 27.41 2.02 -24.46
N PRO A 297 28.01 2.69 -25.47
CA PRO A 297 27.99 2.27 -26.86
C PRO A 297 28.77 0.96 -27.04
N THR A 298 28.34 0.12 -27.99
CA THR A 298 28.98 -1.18 -28.25
C THR A 298 29.85 -1.12 -29.53
N PRO A 299 31.19 -1.10 -29.43
CA PRO A 299 32.09 -1.13 -30.58
C PRO A 299 32.25 -2.54 -31.17
N ILE A 300 32.18 -2.66 -32.50
CA ILE A 300 32.47 -3.87 -33.27
C ILE A 300 33.72 -3.64 -34.11
N CYS A 301 34.88 -4.07 -33.61
CA CYS A 301 36.17 -3.81 -34.25
C CYS A 301 36.66 -4.93 -35.19
N TYR A 302 37.56 -4.56 -36.12
CA TYR A 302 38.41 -5.50 -36.84
C TYR A 302 39.44 -6.12 -35.88
N LEU A 303 39.36 -7.43 -35.65
CA LEU A 303 40.14 -8.12 -34.62
C LEU A 303 41.66 -8.13 -34.88
N SER A 304 42.07 -8.02 -36.14
CA SER A 304 43.47 -7.95 -36.56
C SER A 304 43.57 -7.01 -37.74
N THR A 305 44.52 -6.07 -37.70
CA THR A 305 44.87 -5.21 -38.84
C THR A 305 46.38 -5.16 -39.05
N THR A 306 46.80 -4.91 -40.29
CA THR A 306 48.22 -4.76 -40.67
C THR A 306 48.42 -3.36 -41.22
N GLN A 307 49.37 -2.62 -40.66
CA GLN A 307 49.70 -1.26 -41.05
C GLN A 307 51.12 -1.21 -41.61
N ASN A 308 51.30 -0.58 -42.77
CA ASN A 308 52.61 -0.43 -43.40
C ASN A 308 53.04 1.04 -43.33
N LEU A 309 54.24 1.31 -42.80
CA LEU A 309 54.91 2.59 -43.01
C LEU A 309 55.30 2.71 -44.50
N VAL A 310 55.09 3.90 -45.07
CA VAL A 310 55.27 4.17 -46.50
C VAL A 310 56.65 4.77 -46.74
N SER A 311 57.30 4.37 -47.83
CA SER A 311 58.64 4.87 -48.18
C SER A 311 58.63 6.40 -48.31
N GLY A 312 59.55 7.06 -47.61
CA GLY A 312 59.64 8.52 -47.51
C GLY A 312 58.88 9.19 -46.35
N ASP A 313 58.00 8.48 -45.62
CA ASP A 313 57.34 8.97 -44.41
C ASP A 313 57.71 8.09 -43.19
N ASP A 314 58.52 8.62 -42.27
CA ASP A 314 58.95 7.94 -41.03
C ASP A 314 57.79 7.62 -40.05
N SER A 315 56.56 8.01 -40.39
CA SER A 315 55.39 7.87 -39.53
C SER A 315 54.07 7.67 -40.26
N LEU A 316 53.13 7.00 -39.61
CA LEU A 316 51.75 6.80 -40.08
C LEU A 316 50.77 7.29 -39.01
N VAL A 317 50.01 8.35 -39.33
CA VAL A 317 48.89 8.81 -38.49
C VAL A 317 47.69 7.90 -38.74
N PHE A 318 47.22 7.22 -37.70
CA PHE A 318 46.10 6.28 -37.76
C PHE A 318 44.96 6.73 -36.82
N PRO A 319 43.78 7.07 -37.36
CA PRO A 319 42.59 7.30 -36.55
C PRO A 319 42.04 6.01 -35.91
N ALA A 320 41.61 6.10 -34.65
CA ALA A 320 40.98 4.98 -33.94
C ALA A 320 39.72 4.44 -34.66
N LYS A 321 38.97 5.33 -35.35
CA LYS A 321 37.81 4.98 -36.18
C LYS A 321 38.13 3.95 -37.27
N ASN A 322 39.38 3.85 -37.73
CA ASN A 322 39.79 2.86 -38.75
C ASN A 322 39.85 1.41 -38.22
N PHE A 323 39.81 1.20 -36.89
CA PHE A 323 39.62 -0.13 -36.31
C PHE A 323 38.16 -0.55 -36.22
N ILE A 324 37.22 0.38 -36.36
CA ILE A 324 35.79 0.14 -36.20
C ILE A 324 35.23 -0.41 -37.51
N LYS A 325 34.63 -1.61 -37.45
CA LYS A 325 33.78 -2.13 -38.54
C LYS A 325 32.36 -1.58 -38.41
N ASP A 326 31.86 -1.54 -37.18
CA ASP A 326 30.53 -1.03 -36.85
C ASP A 326 30.49 -0.58 -35.38
N ALA A 327 29.52 0.26 -35.02
CA ALA A 327 29.25 0.63 -33.63
C ALA A 327 27.79 1.06 -33.51
N TYR A 328 27.18 0.78 -32.37
CA TYR A 328 25.79 1.16 -32.09
C TYR A 328 25.62 1.55 -30.63
N ASP A 329 24.63 2.40 -30.38
CA ASP A 329 24.16 2.79 -29.06
C ASP A 329 22.62 2.84 -29.03
N ASN A 330 22.02 3.03 -27.85
CA ASN A 330 20.56 3.24 -27.72
C ASN A 330 20.11 4.70 -27.87
N CYS A 331 20.95 5.67 -27.53
CA CYS A 331 20.62 7.09 -27.50
C CYS A 331 21.42 7.91 -28.53
N THR A 332 22.71 7.64 -28.67
CA THR A 332 23.60 8.38 -29.57
C THR A 332 23.59 7.80 -30.98
N SER A 333 23.60 8.67 -32.01
CA SER A 333 23.67 8.22 -33.41
C SER A 333 25.06 7.65 -33.74
N LYS A 334 25.13 6.72 -34.69
CA LYS A 334 26.40 6.11 -35.12
C LYS A 334 27.37 7.12 -35.73
N GLU A 335 26.84 8.19 -36.30
CA GLU A 335 27.58 9.27 -36.93
C GLU A 335 28.28 10.15 -35.89
N ASP A 336 27.65 10.32 -34.72
CA ASP A 336 28.11 11.17 -33.61
C ASP A 336 29.01 10.43 -32.59
N LEU A 337 29.01 9.08 -32.60
CA LEU A 337 29.94 8.27 -31.78
C LEU A 337 31.40 8.62 -32.05
N ILE A 338 32.13 8.93 -30.97
CA ILE A 338 33.57 9.22 -30.99
C ILE A 338 34.34 7.92 -30.73
N PHE A 339 35.51 7.77 -31.38
CA PHE A 339 36.38 6.60 -31.21
C PHE A 339 37.80 7.03 -30.84
N SER A 340 38.39 6.35 -29.86
CA SER A 340 39.67 6.73 -29.24
C SER A 340 40.47 5.54 -28.71
N TYR A 341 41.77 5.74 -28.44
CA TYR A 341 42.69 4.75 -27.85
C TYR A 341 42.59 4.68 -26.32
N SER A 342 41.95 5.67 -25.70
CA SER A 342 41.63 5.74 -24.27
C SER A 342 40.23 6.35 -24.05
N SER A 343 39.81 6.52 -22.80
CA SER A 343 38.53 7.13 -22.45
C SER A 343 38.49 8.67 -22.58
N ASP A 344 39.54 9.33 -23.11
CA ASP A 344 39.45 10.73 -23.54
C ASP A 344 39.06 10.78 -25.04
N PRO A 345 37.93 11.40 -25.41
CA PRO A 345 37.54 11.62 -26.81
C PRO A 345 38.61 12.27 -27.71
N LYS A 346 39.58 12.99 -27.11
CA LYS A 346 40.66 13.66 -27.85
C LYS A 346 41.74 12.69 -28.32
N ASP A 347 41.88 11.53 -27.69
CA ASP A 347 42.85 10.47 -28.02
C ASP A 347 42.38 9.64 -29.22
N SER A 348 41.95 10.32 -30.29
CA SER A 348 41.28 9.75 -31.46
C SER A 348 42.23 9.36 -32.60
N VAL A 349 43.51 9.74 -32.51
CA VAL A 349 44.55 9.48 -33.51
C VAL A 349 45.85 9.06 -32.82
N LYS A 350 46.53 8.04 -33.36
CA LYS A 350 47.87 7.64 -32.92
C LYS A 350 48.83 7.65 -34.10
N THR A 351 50.01 8.21 -33.89
CA THR A 351 51.11 8.17 -34.87
C THR A 351 51.97 6.95 -34.60
N PHE A 352 52.02 6.01 -35.55
CA PHE A 352 52.98 4.91 -35.53
C PHE A 352 54.30 5.32 -36.18
N THR A 353 55.41 4.84 -35.66
CA THR A 353 56.77 5.11 -36.15
C THR A 353 57.58 3.81 -36.27
N CYS A 354 58.83 3.90 -36.73
CA CYS A 354 59.78 2.77 -36.68
C CYS A 354 59.92 2.12 -35.29
N TRP A 355 59.62 2.82 -34.19
CA TRP A 355 59.65 2.27 -32.83
C TRP A 355 58.46 1.36 -32.52
N ASP A 356 57.34 1.55 -33.22
CA ASP A 356 56.06 0.87 -32.98
C ASP A 356 55.88 -0.39 -33.83
N LEU A 357 56.96 -0.84 -34.48
CA LEU A 357 56.99 -2.06 -35.28
C LEU A 357 56.56 -3.31 -34.50
N GLY A 358 55.99 -4.26 -35.23
CA GLY A 358 55.60 -5.57 -34.72
C GLY A 358 54.14 -5.65 -34.34
N PHE A 359 53.82 -6.74 -33.62
CA PHE A 359 52.51 -6.97 -33.04
C PHE A 359 52.34 -6.14 -31.76
N GLN A 360 51.17 -5.52 -31.59
CA GLN A 360 50.76 -4.78 -30.39
C GLN A 360 49.24 -4.78 -30.27
N PHE A 361 48.72 -4.79 -29.04
CA PHE A 361 47.28 -4.73 -28.79
C PHE A 361 46.83 -3.32 -28.41
N PHE A 362 45.62 -2.95 -28.81
CA PHE A 362 44.94 -1.73 -28.34
C PHE A 362 43.56 -2.05 -27.78
N ARG A 363 43.13 -1.22 -26.83
CA ARG A 363 41.71 -0.99 -26.52
C ARG A 363 41.26 0.15 -27.43
N ILE A 364 40.22 -0.07 -28.22
CA ILE A 364 39.58 0.98 -29.00
C ILE A 364 38.22 1.24 -28.36
N PHE A 365 38.06 2.43 -27.81
CA PHE A 365 36.85 2.90 -27.15
C PHE A 365 35.86 3.41 -28.19
N ALA A 366 34.58 3.20 -27.92
CA ALA A 366 33.49 4.04 -28.42
C ALA A 366 32.98 4.91 -27.27
N ILE A 367 32.63 6.16 -27.55
CA ILE A 367 32.14 7.13 -26.57
C ILE A 367 30.89 7.81 -27.13
N ASP A 368 29.85 7.89 -26.31
CA ASP A 368 28.55 8.50 -26.61
C ASP A 368 28.49 10.01 -26.28
N GLU A 369 27.40 10.70 -26.66
CA GLU A 369 27.23 12.15 -26.40
C GLU A 369 27.06 12.49 -24.90
N ALA A 370 26.64 11.52 -24.07
CA ALA A 370 26.53 11.69 -22.62
C ALA A 370 27.86 11.39 -21.88
N GLY A 371 28.85 10.84 -22.57
CA GLY A 371 30.17 10.50 -22.05
C GLY A 371 30.25 9.12 -21.39
N ASN A 372 29.31 8.19 -21.60
CA ASN A 372 29.58 6.78 -21.30
C ASN A 372 30.44 6.17 -22.42
N SER A 373 31.13 5.07 -22.11
CA SER A 373 32.08 4.45 -23.04
C SER A 373 32.29 2.98 -22.73
N ASP A 374 32.48 2.16 -23.77
CA ASP A 374 33.01 0.80 -23.68
C ASP A 374 34.06 0.59 -24.79
N PHE A 375 34.85 -0.49 -24.69
CA PHE A 375 35.99 -0.71 -25.58
C PHE A 375 36.10 -2.16 -26.08
N ALA A 376 36.59 -2.30 -27.31
CA ALA A 376 36.93 -3.59 -27.89
C ALA A 376 38.44 -3.71 -28.13
N TYR A 377 38.96 -4.92 -27.89
CA TYR A 377 40.36 -5.24 -28.09
C TYR A 377 40.68 -5.57 -29.54
N VAL A 378 41.76 -4.99 -30.08
CA VAL A 378 42.27 -5.25 -31.44
C VAL A 378 43.75 -5.61 -31.39
N LEU A 379 44.17 -6.54 -32.26
CA LEU A 379 45.57 -6.74 -32.59
C LEU A 379 45.96 -5.86 -33.79
N THR A 380 47.10 -5.21 -33.70
CA THR A 380 47.71 -4.47 -34.80
C THR A 380 49.09 -5.03 -35.08
N ARG A 381 49.42 -5.25 -36.36
CA ARG A 381 50.80 -5.49 -36.80
C ARG A 381 51.30 -4.28 -37.58
N VAL A 382 52.24 -3.52 -37.04
CA VAL A 382 52.93 -2.46 -37.79
C VAL A 382 54.16 -3.07 -38.46
N MET A 383 54.35 -2.74 -39.74
CA MET A 383 55.47 -3.19 -40.57
C MET A 383 56.06 -1.98 -41.30
N SER A 384 57.30 -2.11 -41.77
CA SER A 384 57.94 -1.12 -42.65
C SER A 384 58.50 -1.83 -43.88
N ASN A 385 58.48 -1.15 -45.01
CA ASN A 385 59.22 -1.56 -46.21
C ASN A 385 60.67 -1.05 -46.22
N GLU A 386 61.02 -0.15 -45.29
CA GLU A 386 62.36 0.43 -45.10
C GLU A 386 63.01 -0.02 -43.78
N PRO A 387 64.35 -0.08 -43.71
CA PRO A 387 65.09 -0.67 -42.59
C PRO A 387 65.09 0.21 -41.33
N CYS A 388 64.01 0.14 -40.55
CA CYS A 388 63.99 0.60 -39.17
C CYS A 388 65.07 -0.11 -38.32
N SER A 389 65.60 0.58 -37.30
CA SER A 389 66.57 0.03 -36.35
C SER A 389 65.99 -0.08 -34.94
N ASN A 390 66.55 -0.97 -34.10
CA ASN A 390 66.24 -1.11 -32.66
C ASN A 390 64.75 -1.38 -32.32
N TYR A 391 64.22 -2.50 -32.80
CA TYR A 391 62.87 -3.00 -32.47
C TYR A 391 62.88 -4.21 -31.51
N PRO A 392 61.86 -4.38 -30.66
CA PRO A 392 61.77 -5.48 -29.68
C PRO A 392 61.47 -6.84 -30.35
N LEU A 393 62.52 -7.65 -30.53
CA LEU A 393 62.45 -8.95 -31.18
C LEU A 393 62.24 -10.08 -30.16
N ILE A 394 61.07 -10.73 -30.19
CA ILE A 394 60.85 -11.99 -29.50
C ILE A 394 61.29 -13.12 -30.44
N GLN A 395 62.21 -13.96 -29.95
CA GLN A 395 62.72 -15.12 -30.69
C GLN A 395 62.94 -16.30 -29.75
N GLY A 396 62.82 -17.51 -30.28
CA GLY A 396 63.01 -18.73 -29.51
C GLY A 396 63.17 -19.96 -30.39
N THR A 397 63.27 -21.12 -29.75
CA THR A 397 63.29 -22.43 -30.42
C THR A 397 62.27 -23.33 -29.73
N VAL A 398 61.42 -23.99 -30.51
CA VAL A 398 60.53 -25.05 -30.04
C VAL A 398 61.17 -26.39 -30.38
N THR A 399 61.45 -27.18 -29.36
CA THR A 399 61.84 -28.59 -29.50
C THR A 399 60.79 -29.48 -28.87
N ASP A 400 60.87 -30.77 -29.19
CA ASP A 400 60.29 -31.80 -28.34
C ASP A 400 61.16 -32.09 -27.10
N LEU A 401 60.71 -33.07 -26.31
CA LEU A 401 61.34 -33.57 -25.09
C LEU A 401 62.72 -34.19 -25.32
N THR A 402 63.01 -34.64 -26.55
CA THR A 402 64.31 -35.20 -26.95
C THR A 402 65.26 -34.13 -27.49
N GLY A 403 64.83 -32.86 -27.54
CA GLY A 403 65.61 -31.75 -28.07
C GLY A 403 65.62 -31.66 -29.60
N HIS A 404 64.84 -32.48 -30.30
CA HIS A 404 64.70 -32.35 -31.75
C HIS A 404 63.80 -31.15 -32.09
N PRO A 405 64.12 -30.38 -33.15
CA PRO A 405 63.38 -29.17 -33.50
C PRO A 405 62.00 -29.47 -34.11
N LEU A 406 60.95 -28.84 -33.60
CA LEU A 406 59.60 -28.98 -34.12
C LEU A 406 59.30 -27.90 -35.17
N GLN A 407 59.24 -28.29 -36.45
CA GLN A 407 58.92 -27.42 -37.58
C GLN A 407 57.39 -27.23 -37.76
N ASN A 408 56.98 -26.08 -38.33
CA ASN A 408 55.61 -25.70 -38.68
C ASN A 408 54.65 -25.53 -37.49
N MET A 409 55.15 -25.47 -36.26
CA MET A 409 54.36 -25.14 -35.07
C MET A 409 53.94 -23.67 -35.14
N ASN A 410 52.64 -23.38 -35.02
CA ASN A 410 52.18 -22.00 -34.95
C ASN A 410 52.53 -21.41 -33.58
N ILE A 411 53.15 -20.23 -33.59
CA ILE A 411 53.36 -19.42 -32.41
C ILE A 411 52.21 -18.44 -32.29
N GLY A 412 51.56 -18.42 -31.12
CA GLY A 412 50.43 -17.56 -30.83
C GLY A 412 50.70 -16.59 -29.68
N LEU A 413 50.11 -15.39 -29.78
CA LEU A 413 49.93 -14.49 -28.64
C LEU A 413 48.50 -14.64 -28.11
N LEU A 414 48.36 -15.05 -26.86
CA LEU A 414 47.08 -15.09 -26.15
C LEU A 414 46.88 -13.76 -25.42
N GLY A 415 45.91 -12.97 -25.88
CA GLY A 415 45.52 -11.68 -25.29
C GLY A 415 43.99 -11.57 -25.21
N ASN A 416 43.47 -11.10 -24.08
CA ASN A 416 42.02 -11.02 -23.79
C ASN A 416 41.23 -12.28 -24.20
N GLY A 417 41.68 -13.46 -23.75
CA GLY A 417 41.01 -14.74 -24.00
C GLY A 417 41.00 -15.22 -25.45
N ARG A 418 41.74 -14.57 -26.37
CA ARG A 418 41.86 -14.97 -27.78
C ARG A 418 43.32 -15.14 -28.18
N THR A 419 43.60 -16.20 -28.93
CA THR A 419 44.95 -16.48 -29.44
C THR A 419 45.07 -16.05 -30.90
N TYR A 420 46.10 -15.26 -31.19
CA TYR A 420 46.41 -14.75 -32.52
C TYR A 420 47.73 -15.36 -32.99
N ILE A 421 47.73 -16.03 -34.15
CA ILE A 421 48.96 -16.62 -34.72
C ILE A 421 49.86 -15.50 -35.25
N VAL A 422 51.10 -15.44 -34.76
CA VAL A 422 52.08 -14.38 -35.08
C VAL A 422 53.27 -14.87 -35.90
N ASP A 423 53.64 -16.15 -35.78
CA ASP A 423 54.75 -16.76 -36.53
C ASP A 423 54.60 -18.29 -36.64
N LYS A 424 55.47 -18.96 -37.41
CA LYS A 424 55.60 -20.42 -37.49
C LYS A 424 57.06 -20.85 -37.39
N THR A 425 57.31 -21.94 -36.67
CA THR A 425 58.67 -22.47 -36.52
C THR A 425 59.24 -23.00 -37.84
N ASN A 426 60.50 -22.67 -38.12
CA ASN A 426 61.23 -23.20 -39.28
C ASN A 426 61.78 -24.62 -39.06
N SER A 427 62.54 -25.16 -40.03
CA SER A 427 63.15 -26.51 -39.96
C SER A 427 64.05 -26.74 -38.75
N ASN A 428 64.54 -25.67 -38.13
CA ASN A 428 65.42 -25.72 -36.97
C ASN A 428 64.64 -25.39 -35.68
N GLY A 429 63.30 -25.45 -35.71
CA GLY A 429 62.41 -25.19 -34.58
C GLY A 429 62.32 -23.70 -34.21
N LYS A 430 63.00 -22.81 -34.93
CA LYS A 430 63.14 -21.41 -34.54
C LYS A 430 61.96 -20.57 -35.02
N PHE A 431 61.54 -19.65 -34.16
CA PHE A 431 60.56 -18.60 -34.45
C PHE A 431 61.15 -17.23 -34.10
N SER A 432 60.68 -16.18 -34.77
CA SER A 432 61.12 -14.80 -34.54
C SER A 432 60.08 -13.80 -35.04
N PHE A 433 59.55 -12.98 -34.13
CA PHE A 433 58.60 -11.91 -34.45
C PHE A 433 58.87 -10.67 -33.59
N ILE A 434 58.53 -9.50 -34.11
CA ILE A 434 58.60 -8.24 -33.37
C ILE A 434 57.31 -8.10 -32.54
N TYR A 435 57.43 -7.77 -31.26
CA TYR A 435 56.29 -7.48 -30.38
C TYR A 435 56.57 -6.24 -29.55
N ARG A 436 55.74 -5.21 -29.76
CA ARG A 436 55.76 -3.95 -29.02
C ARG A 436 54.84 -4.13 -27.82
N GLU A 437 55.41 -4.04 -26.63
CA GLU A 437 54.66 -4.19 -25.37
C GLU A 437 53.52 -3.16 -25.27
N SER A 438 52.43 -3.56 -24.62
CA SER A 438 51.20 -2.79 -24.46
C SER A 438 50.61 -3.05 -23.08
N ASP A 439 49.71 -2.20 -22.58
CA ASP A 439 49.09 -2.29 -21.24
C ASP A 439 48.31 -3.61 -20.97
N ILE A 440 48.24 -4.50 -21.97
CA ILE A 440 47.45 -5.72 -21.95
C ILE A 440 48.41 -6.89 -21.65
N PRO A 441 48.17 -7.67 -20.58
CA PRO A 441 48.96 -8.86 -20.31
C PRO A 441 48.72 -9.90 -21.42
N VAL A 442 49.81 -10.35 -22.03
CA VAL A 442 49.82 -11.31 -23.15
C VAL A 442 50.74 -12.46 -22.80
N SER A 443 50.30 -13.69 -23.07
CA SER A 443 51.15 -14.89 -22.94
C SER A 443 51.48 -15.49 -24.30
N LEU A 444 52.70 -16.02 -24.41
CA LEU A 444 53.13 -16.81 -25.56
C LEU A 444 52.53 -18.22 -25.46
N THR A 445 52.01 -18.75 -26.56
CA THR A 445 51.43 -20.09 -26.60
C THR A 445 51.73 -20.81 -27.92
N LEU A 446 51.73 -22.14 -27.90
CA LEU A 446 51.86 -22.98 -29.09
C LEU A 446 50.46 -23.37 -29.56
N VAL A 447 50.09 -22.99 -30.78
CA VAL A 447 48.78 -23.35 -31.36
C VAL A 447 48.95 -24.56 -32.26
N ASN A 448 48.48 -25.72 -31.80
CA ASN A 448 48.47 -26.93 -32.61
C ASN A 448 47.59 -26.69 -33.86
N GLY A 449 48.16 -26.88 -35.06
CA GLY A 449 47.49 -26.57 -36.32
C GLY A 449 46.38 -27.56 -36.70
N ASN A 450 46.27 -28.68 -35.98
CA ASN A 450 45.24 -29.68 -36.19
C ASN A 450 44.03 -29.41 -35.29
N ASN A 451 42.84 -29.26 -35.88
CA ASN A 451 41.55 -29.10 -35.16
C ASN A 451 41.15 -30.32 -34.31
N SER A 452 41.94 -31.38 -34.31
CA SER A 452 41.82 -32.52 -33.39
C SER A 452 42.27 -32.11 -31.99
N THR A 453 41.35 -31.59 -31.17
CA THR A 453 41.56 -31.59 -29.72
C THR A 453 41.81 -33.04 -29.27
N PRO A 454 42.93 -33.34 -28.57
CA PRO A 454 43.20 -34.69 -28.09
C PRO A 454 42.10 -35.13 -27.12
N LYS A 455 41.22 -36.03 -27.57
CA LYS A 455 40.12 -36.53 -26.74
C LYS A 455 40.64 -37.63 -25.82
N ILE A 456 41.08 -37.20 -24.64
CA ILE A 456 41.28 -38.06 -23.48
C ILE A 456 40.05 -38.96 -23.33
N ASN A 457 40.28 -40.27 -23.37
CA ASN A 457 39.25 -41.30 -23.39
C ASN A 457 39.68 -42.52 -22.55
N VAL A 458 38.83 -43.56 -22.51
CA VAL A 458 39.05 -44.74 -21.64
C VAL A 458 40.25 -45.59 -22.08
N GLU A 459 40.67 -45.51 -23.35
CA GLU A 459 41.87 -46.21 -23.83
C GLU A 459 43.16 -45.59 -23.26
N ASP A 460 43.21 -44.28 -23.07
CA ASP A 460 44.35 -43.60 -22.43
C ASP A 460 44.49 -44.03 -20.96
N LEU A 461 43.36 -44.13 -20.24
CA LEU A 461 43.33 -44.64 -18.87
C LEU A 461 43.77 -46.12 -18.80
N LYS A 462 43.38 -46.92 -19.80
CA LYS A 462 43.80 -48.32 -19.91
C LYS A 462 45.31 -48.45 -20.18
N LYS A 463 45.87 -47.61 -21.06
CA LYS A 463 47.33 -47.51 -21.29
C LYS A 463 48.07 -47.15 -20.00
N LEU A 464 47.63 -46.12 -19.29
CA LEU A 464 48.25 -45.67 -18.04
C LEU A 464 48.25 -46.78 -16.96
N VAL A 465 47.13 -47.51 -16.84
CA VAL A 465 47.02 -48.69 -15.97
C VAL A 465 47.93 -49.83 -16.43
N ASN A 466 48.05 -50.10 -17.74
CA ASN A 466 48.96 -51.13 -18.26
C ASN A 466 50.43 -50.80 -17.95
N TYR A 467 50.84 -49.54 -18.10
CA TYR A 467 52.20 -49.07 -17.82
C TYR A 467 52.58 -49.28 -16.36
N LEU A 468 51.75 -48.84 -15.40
CA LEU A 468 52.01 -49.08 -13.97
C LEU A 468 51.95 -50.56 -13.56
N LEU A 469 51.33 -51.42 -14.37
CA LEU A 469 51.32 -52.88 -14.20
C LEU A 469 52.47 -53.59 -14.94
N GLY A 470 53.38 -52.87 -15.60
CA GLY A 470 54.49 -53.44 -16.36
C GLY A 470 54.06 -54.27 -17.58
N LYS A 471 52.93 -53.90 -18.20
CA LYS A 471 52.33 -54.61 -19.35
C LYS A 471 52.51 -53.89 -20.69
N GLU A 472 52.94 -52.64 -20.65
CA GLU A 472 53.05 -51.74 -21.80
C GLU A 472 54.17 -50.75 -21.49
N ASP A 473 55.18 -50.65 -22.34
CA ASP A 473 56.30 -49.71 -22.17
C ASP A 473 55.97 -48.37 -22.83
N PHE A 474 56.09 -47.27 -22.07
CA PHE A 474 55.92 -45.92 -22.59
C PHE A 474 57.23 -45.35 -23.14
N ASN A 475 57.16 -44.73 -24.31
CA ASN A 475 58.23 -43.87 -24.81
C ASN A 475 58.26 -42.51 -24.06
N GLU A 476 59.29 -41.68 -24.22
CA GLU A 476 59.44 -40.42 -23.47
C GLU A 476 58.26 -39.43 -23.60
N TYR A 477 57.55 -39.43 -24.75
CA TYR A 477 56.35 -38.61 -24.94
C TYR A 477 55.14 -39.19 -24.19
N GLU A 478 54.97 -40.51 -24.21
CA GLU A 478 53.92 -41.18 -23.43
C GLU A 478 54.17 -41.05 -21.93
N LYS A 479 55.45 -41.07 -21.49
CA LYS A 479 55.81 -40.80 -20.09
C LYS A 479 55.44 -39.38 -19.66
N PHE A 480 55.82 -38.37 -20.44
CA PHE A 480 55.51 -36.97 -20.15
C PHE A 480 54.00 -36.68 -20.20
N ALA A 481 53.27 -37.29 -21.14
CA ALA A 481 51.81 -37.17 -21.21
C ALA A 481 51.06 -37.93 -20.09
N ALA A 482 51.74 -38.84 -19.38
CA ALA A 482 51.21 -39.64 -18.29
C ALA A 482 51.50 -39.07 -16.88
N ASP A 483 52.37 -38.06 -16.79
CA ASP A 483 52.67 -37.28 -15.59
C ASP A 483 51.74 -36.05 -15.56
N LEU A 484 50.56 -36.22 -14.97
CA LEU A 484 49.45 -35.25 -15.02
C LEU A 484 49.48 -34.24 -13.88
N ASN A 485 50.20 -34.55 -12.80
CA ASN A 485 50.52 -33.59 -11.74
C ASN A 485 51.86 -32.85 -12.00
N ASN A 486 52.66 -33.29 -12.98
CA ASN A 486 53.98 -32.76 -13.33
C ASN A 486 54.94 -32.83 -12.11
N ASP A 487 54.93 -33.95 -11.37
CA ASP A 487 55.86 -34.21 -10.25
C ASP A 487 57.13 -34.98 -10.63
N GLY A 488 57.20 -35.45 -11.88
CA GLY A 488 58.30 -36.25 -12.44
C GLY A 488 58.09 -37.76 -12.29
N ARG A 489 56.90 -38.23 -11.87
CA ARG A 489 56.61 -39.64 -11.62
C ARG A 489 55.18 -40.04 -11.99
N ILE A 490 55.08 -40.87 -13.00
CA ILE A 490 53.83 -41.53 -13.38
C ILE A 490 53.37 -42.45 -12.25
N SER A 491 52.17 -42.23 -11.73
CA SER A 491 51.73 -42.80 -10.45
C SER A 491 50.23 -43.10 -10.41
N MET A 492 49.76 -43.63 -9.27
CA MET A 492 48.32 -43.83 -9.02
C MET A 492 47.55 -42.49 -8.91
N ASN A 493 48.23 -41.37 -8.63
CA ASN A 493 47.61 -40.04 -8.60
C ASN A 493 47.18 -39.62 -10.01
N ASP A 494 48.00 -39.90 -11.02
CA ASP A 494 47.71 -39.60 -12.43
C ASP A 494 46.53 -40.42 -12.95
N ILE A 495 46.43 -41.69 -12.53
CA ILE A 495 45.22 -42.51 -12.78
C ILE A 495 43.96 -41.87 -12.18
N ILE A 496 44.07 -41.26 -10.99
CA ILE A 496 42.94 -40.56 -10.35
C ILE A 496 42.62 -39.26 -11.10
N MET A 497 43.61 -38.47 -11.50
CA MET A 497 43.42 -37.22 -12.26
C MET A 497 42.82 -37.49 -13.64
N LEU A 498 43.35 -38.47 -14.38
CA LEU A 498 42.83 -38.90 -15.68
C LEU A 498 41.39 -39.41 -15.59
N LYS A 499 41.07 -40.18 -14.53
CA LYS A 499 39.70 -40.63 -14.23
C LYS A 499 38.76 -39.48 -13.86
N ASN A 500 39.23 -38.47 -13.13
CA ASN A 500 38.44 -37.29 -12.77
C ASN A 500 38.09 -36.47 -14.02
N ILE A 501 39.08 -36.22 -14.90
CA ILE A 501 38.88 -35.62 -16.23
C ILE A 501 37.84 -36.40 -17.04
N LEU A 502 37.97 -37.73 -17.12
CA LEU A 502 37.03 -38.61 -17.83
C LEU A 502 35.62 -38.66 -17.23
N THR A 503 35.44 -38.28 -15.96
CA THR A 503 34.14 -38.33 -15.27
C THR A 503 33.56 -36.93 -14.99
N GLY A 504 34.15 -35.87 -15.54
CA GLY A 504 33.68 -34.50 -15.38
C GLY A 504 33.78 -33.96 -13.95
N LYS A 505 34.67 -34.53 -13.12
CA LYS A 505 34.94 -34.07 -11.76
C LYS A 505 36.19 -33.20 -11.77
N GLN A 506 36.05 -31.96 -11.28
CA GLN A 506 37.17 -31.12 -10.86
C GLN A 506 37.69 -31.61 -9.50
#